data_AF-A0A164J926-F1
#
_entry.id   AF-A0A164J926-F1
#
_cell.length_a   1.000
_cell.length_b   1.000
_cell.length_c   1.000
_cell.angle_alpha   90.00
_cell.angle_beta   90.00
_cell.angle_gamma   90.00
#
_symmetry.space_group_name_H-M   'P 1'
#
loop_
_entity.id
_entity.type
_entity.pdbx_description
1 polymer ?
#
loop_
_entity_poly.entity_id
_entity_poly.type
_entity_poly.pdbx_seq_one_letter_code
_entity_poly.pdbx_strand_id
1 'polypeptide(L)'
;GFLYHNAEKERKMVHMLTKRLYTARKQIPKLHGKHETMLNDRKLAIVDLPSIREKLETQARLVGEPRLTNKWPLENLQRELEGICVVMRNLREREMRFADGCKARTVFRRKLTHLKARACDLIKLINGRSQWNITEEHRISGIFPWQTSGY
;
A
#
# COMPACT_ATOMS: atom_id res chain seq x y z
N GLY A 1 -19.69 -10.92 47.97
CA GLY A 1 -19.55 -9.92 46.88
C GLY A 1 -18.97 -10.48 45.59
N PHE A 2 -17.88 -11.25 45.63
CA PHE A 2 -17.13 -11.65 44.42
C PHE A 2 -17.69 -12.86 43.64
N LEU A 3 -18.26 -13.87 44.33
CA LEU A 3 -18.76 -15.10 43.68
C LEU A 3 -19.97 -14.84 42.74
N TYR A 4 -20.85 -13.91 43.09
CA TYR A 4 -22.05 -13.59 42.31
C TYR A 4 -21.72 -12.89 40.98
N HIS A 5 -20.69 -12.04 40.97
CA HIS A 5 -20.28 -11.26 39.79
C HIS A 5 -19.57 -12.13 38.72
N ASN A 6 -18.90 -13.22 39.13
CA ASN A 6 -18.31 -14.19 38.20
C ASN A 6 -19.39 -15.08 37.56
N ALA A 7 -20.37 -15.57 38.33
CA ALA A 7 -21.45 -16.39 37.81
C ALA A 7 -22.30 -15.65 36.76
N GLU A 8 -22.52 -14.34 36.93
CA GLU A 8 -23.25 -13.54 35.95
C GLU A 8 -22.45 -13.29 34.66
N LYS A 9 -21.13 -13.11 34.76
CA LYS A 9 -20.23 -13.02 33.60
C LYS A 9 -20.20 -14.33 32.81
N GLU A 10 -20.12 -15.46 33.49
CA GLU A 10 -20.15 -16.79 32.86
C GLU A 10 -21.48 -17.04 32.14
N ARG A 11 -22.63 -16.72 32.75
CA ARG A 11 -23.95 -16.83 32.10
C ARG A 11 -24.05 -15.95 30.84
N LYS A 12 -23.58 -14.70 30.91
CA LYS A 12 -23.55 -13.79 29.75
C LYS A 12 -22.63 -14.31 28.65
N MET A 13 -21.49 -14.91 29.01
CA MET A 13 -20.56 -15.52 28.07
C MET A 13 -21.18 -16.73 27.36
N VAL A 14 -21.81 -17.64 28.10
CA VAL A 14 -22.51 -18.79 27.52
C VAL A 14 -23.61 -18.33 26.54
N HIS A 15 -24.44 -17.37 26.95
CA HIS A 15 -25.48 -16.82 26.07
C HIS A 15 -24.90 -16.18 24.80
N MET A 16 -23.81 -15.41 24.93
CA MET A 16 -23.13 -14.78 23.80
C MET A 16 -22.56 -15.83 22.84
N LEU A 17 -21.89 -16.87 23.35
CA LEU A 17 -21.31 -17.94 22.55
C LEU A 17 -22.39 -18.72 21.81
N THR A 18 -23.50 -19.05 22.46
CA THR A 18 -24.64 -19.73 21.83
C THR A 18 -25.27 -18.87 20.72
N LYS A 19 -25.44 -17.56 20.96
CA LYS A 19 -25.95 -16.62 19.95
C LYS A 19 -25.01 -16.48 18.76
N ARG A 20 -23.69 -16.44 18.99
CA ARG A 20 -22.66 -16.40 17.94
C ARG A 20 -22.67 -17.69 17.13
N LEU A 21 -22.74 -18.85 17.78
CA LEU A 21 -22.81 -20.15 17.13
C LEU A 21 -24.06 -20.27 16.24
N TYR A 22 -25.23 -19.88 16.77
CA TYR A 22 -26.47 -19.87 15.99
C TYR A 22 -26.37 -18.95 14.77
N THR A 23 -25.81 -17.76 14.94
CA THR A 23 -25.61 -16.79 13.86
C THR A 23 -24.66 -17.34 12.80
N ALA A 24 -23.53 -17.92 13.22
CA ALA A 24 -22.57 -18.54 12.32
C ALA A 24 -23.21 -19.67 11.51
N ARG A 25 -23.95 -20.57 12.17
CA ARG A 25 -24.70 -21.66 11.50
C ARG A 25 -25.66 -21.14 10.45
N LYS A 26 -26.37 -20.03 10.72
CA LYS A 26 -27.28 -19.40 9.75
C LYS A 26 -26.54 -18.71 8.60
N GLN A 27 -25.32 -18.24 8.82
CA GLN A 27 -24.51 -17.58 7.78
C GLN A 27 -23.76 -18.55 6.87
N ILE A 28 -23.36 -19.73 7.37
CA ILE A 28 -22.67 -20.76 6.56
C ILE A 28 -23.36 -21.02 5.21
N PRO A 29 -24.66 -21.36 5.13
CA PRO A 29 -25.30 -21.64 3.84
C PRO A 29 -25.38 -20.40 2.95
N LYS A 30 -25.53 -19.19 3.52
CA LYS A 30 -25.54 -17.93 2.76
C LYS A 30 -24.17 -17.64 2.14
N LEU A 31 -23.11 -17.87 2.89
CA LEU A 31 -21.74 -17.67 2.43
C LEU A 31 -21.36 -18.71 1.39
N HIS A 32 -21.76 -19.98 1.57
CA HIS A 32 -21.61 -21.02 0.56
C HIS A 32 -22.33 -20.66 -0.74
N GLY A 33 -23.61 -20.30 -0.67
CA GLY A 33 -24.37 -19.91 -1.86
C GLY A 33 -23.76 -18.72 -2.58
N LYS A 34 -23.29 -17.70 -1.84
CA LYS A 34 -22.58 -16.54 -2.42
C LYS A 34 -21.25 -16.93 -3.06
N HIS A 35 -20.50 -17.83 -2.43
CA HIS A 35 -19.23 -18.32 -2.96
C HIS A 35 -19.45 -19.08 -4.28
N GLU A 36 -20.44 -19.96 -4.34
CA GLU A 36 -20.81 -20.70 -5.56
C GLU A 36 -21.28 -19.76 -6.68
N THR A 37 -22.10 -18.76 -6.39
CA THR A 37 -22.50 -17.76 -7.40
C THR A 37 -21.29 -17.01 -7.93
N MET A 38 -20.38 -16.56 -7.06
CA MET A 38 -19.17 -15.85 -7.49
C MET A 38 -18.22 -16.72 -8.33
N LEU A 39 -18.13 -18.02 -8.05
CA LEU A 39 -17.37 -18.97 -8.87
C LEU A 39 -18.03 -19.17 -10.24
N ASN A 40 -19.35 -19.37 -10.27
CA ASN A 40 -20.11 -19.58 -11.50
C ASN A 40 -20.10 -18.36 -12.42
N ASP A 41 -20.33 -17.16 -11.86
CA ASP A 41 -20.29 -15.89 -12.61
C ASP A 41 -18.95 -15.68 -13.30
N ARG A 42 -17.87 -16.13 -12.65
CA ARG A 42 -16.49 -16.00 -13.15
C ARG A 42 -16.03 -17.23 -13.93
N LYS A 43 -16.86 -18.26 -14.05
CA LYS A 43 -16.55 -19.57 -14.65
C LYS A 43 -15.25 -20.17 -14.10
N LEU A 44 -15.07 -20.09 -12.79
CA LEU A 44 -13.85 -20.53 -12.11
C LEU A 44 -14.07 -21.89 -11.43
N ALA A 45 -13.15 -22.81 -11.67
CA ALA A 45 -13.07 -24.08 -10.99
C ALA A 45 -11.78 -24.19 -10.16
N ILE A 46 -11.73 -25.16 -9.26
CA ILE A 46 -10.55 -25.43 -8.42
C ILE A 46 -9.29 -25.69 -9.28
N VAL A 47 -9.48 -26.23 -10.48
CA VAL A 47 -8.39 -26.47 -11.44
C VAL A 47 -7.74 -25.19 -11.97
N ASP A 48 -8.43 -24.04 -11.91
CA ASP A 48 -7.89 -22.74 -12.37
C ASP A 48 -7.02 -22.06 -11.31
N LEU A 49 -7.07 -22.55 -10.07
CA LEU A 49 -6.44 -21.95 -8.89
C LEU A 49 -4.90 -21.82 -9.04
N PRO A 50 -4.17 -22.79 -9.62
CA PRO A 50 -2.75 -22.63 -9.93
C PRO A 50 -2.47 -21.51 -10.94
N SER A 51 -3.28 -21.39 -12.00
CA SER A 51 -3.10 -20.34 -13.02
C SER A 51 -3.43 -18.95 -12.48
N ILE A 52 -4.47 -18.83 -11.66
CA ILE A 52 -4.80 -17.58 -10.96
C ILE A 52 -3.66 -17.17 -10.03
N ARG A 53 -3.12 -18.14 -9.27
CA ARG A 53 -1.98 -17.88 -8.38
C ARG A 53 -0.76 -17.38 -9.17
N GLU A 54 -0.40 -18.01 -10.27
CA GLU A 54 0.73 -17.58 -11.11
C GLU A 54 0.52 -16.16 -11.66
N LYS A 55 -0.70 -15.83 -12.11
CA LYS A 55 -1.05 -14.48 -12.57
C LYS A 55 -0.93 -13.46 -11.44
N LEU A 56 -1.41 -13.79 -10.24
CA LEU A 56 -1.32 -12.92 -9.07
C LEU A 56 0.13 -12.74 -8.61
N GLU A 57 0.95 -13.80 -8.64
CA GLU A 57 2.39 -13.70 -8.33
C GLU A 57 3.12 -12.84 -9.37
N THR A 58 2.79 -12.98 -10.64
CA THR A 58 3.35 -12.17 -11.73
C THR A 58 2.95 -10.70 -11.56
N GLN A 59 1.66 -10.44 -11.31
CA GLN A 59 1.17 -9.09 -11.03
C GLN A 59 1.80 -8.51 -9.76
N ALA A 60 1.96 -9.29 -8.69
CA ALA A 60 2.61 -8.84 -7.47
C ALA A 60 4.10 -8.52 -7.70
N ARG A 61 4.80 -9.25 -8.57
CA ARG A 61 6.18 -8.92 -8.99
C ARG A 61 6.25 -7.64 -9.84
N LEU A 62 5.21 -7.36 -10.63
CA LEU A 62 5.12 -6.15 -11.45
C LEU A 62 4.70 -4.91 -10.62
N VAL A 63 3.77 -5.08 -9.68
CA VAL A 63 3.19 -4.03 -8.83
C VAL A 63 4.02 -3.77 -7.58
N GLY A 64 4.74 -4.79 -7.10
CA GLY A 64 5.71 -4.67 -6.01
C GLY A 64 6.87 -3.82 -6.46
N GLU A 65 6.67 -2.50 -6.37
CA GLU A 65 7.60 -1.42 -6.67
C GLU A 65 8.60 -1.78 -7.78
N PRO A 66 8.36 -1.41 -9.07
CA PRO A 66 9.27 -1.76 -10.14
C PRO A 66 10.68 -1.39 -9.70
N ARG A 67 11.53 -2.42 -9.49
CA ARG A 67 12.88 -2.21 -8.98
C ARG A 67 13.54 -1.24 -9.95
N LEU A 68 14.03 -0.13 -9.41
CA LEU A 68 14.81 0.83 -10.17
C LEU A 68 15.96 0.06 -10.80
N THR A 69 15.82 -0.25 -12.07
CA THR A 69 16.74 -1.13 -12.78
C THR A 69 17.53 -0.29 -13.76
N ASN A 70 18.77 -0.71 -14.01
CA ASN A 70 19.65 0.04 -14.89
C ASN A 70 19.18 0.08 -16.36
N LYS A 71 18.06 -0.56 -16.68
CA LYS A 71 17.48 -0.68 -18.03
C LYS A 71 16.34 0.31 -18.31
N TRP A 72 15.83 1.01 -17.30
CA TRP A 72 14.74 1.98 -17.49
C TRP A 72 15.20 3.18 -18.32
N PRO A 73 14.41 3.67 -19.31
CA PRO A 73 14.72 4.90 -20.03
C PRO A 73 14.96 6.08 -19.08
N LEU A 74 15.91 6.96 -19.41
CA LEU A 74 16.30 8.10 -18.56
C LEU A 74 15.10 9.02 -18.26
N GLU A 75 14.27 9.29 -19.26
CA GLU A 75 13.04 10.09 -19.14
C GLU A 75 12.06 9.52 -18.11
N ASN A 76 11.96 8.19 -18.02
CA ASN A 76 11.08 7.53 -17.04
C ASN A 76 11.65 7.67 -15.62
N LEU A 77 12.97 7.64 -15.46
CA LEU A 77 13.62 7.89 -14.16
C LEU A 77 13.42 9.35 -13.71
N GLN A 78 13.53 10.30 -14.65
CA GLN A 78 13.29 11.72 -14.40
C GLN A 78 11.83 11.97 -13.99
N ARG A 79 10.87 11.45 -14.76
CA ARG A 79 9.43 11.59 -14.46
C ARG A 79 9.04 10.95 -13.13
N GLU A 80 9.61 9.80 -12.80
CA GLU A 80 9.40 9.15 -11.50
C GLU A 80 9.95 10.02 -10.34
N LEU A 81 11.14 10.59 -10.49
CA LEU A 81 11.73 11.47 -9.50
C LEU A 81 10.87 12.73 -9.27
N GLU A 82 10.39 13.34 -10.34
CA GLU A 82 9.43 14.46 -10.28
C GLU A 82 8.15 14.06 -9.54
N GLY A 83 7.55 12.93 -9.91
CA GLY A 83 6.36 12.39 -9.27
C GLY A 83 6.53 12.16 -7.77
N ILE A 84 7.66 11.57 -7.36
CA ILE A 84 7.98 11.35 -5.94
C ILE A 84 8.10 12.69 -5.20
N CYS A 85 8.74 13.70 -5.80
CA CYS A 85 8.88 15.02 -5.17
C CYS A 85 7.52 15.70 -4.96
N VAL A 86 6.60 15.61 -5.94
CA VAL A 86 5.22 16.12 -5.79
C VAL A 86 4.47 15.39 -4.68
N VAL A 87 4.54 14.06 -4.65
CA VAL A 87 3.88 13.25 -3.60
C VAL A 87 4.43 13.59 -2.23
N MET A 88 5.74 13.74 -2.09
CA MET A 88 6.38 14.14 -0.83
C MET A 88 5.91 15.51 -0.35
N ARG A 89 5.81 16.51 -1.24
CA ARG A 89 5.27 17.84 -0.91
C ARG A 89 3.84 17.72 -0.39
N ASN A 90 2.98 17.01 -1.12
CA ASN A 90 1.58 16.81 -0.74
C ASN A 90 1.43 16.08 0.61
N LEU A 91 2.29 15.10 0.88
CA LEU A 91 2.28 14.39 2.17
C LEU A 91 2.72 15.28 3.33
N ARG A 92 3.71 16.15 3.14
CA ARG A 92 4.12 17.14 4.16
C ARG A 92 2.99 18.12 4.47
N GLU A 93 2.32 18.63 3.43
CA GLU A 93 1.17 19.51 3.61
C GLU A 93 0.00 18.81 4.32
N ARG A 94 -0.25 17.54 4.00
CA ARG A 94 -1.29 16.76 4.69
C ARG A 94 -0.92 16.43 6.14
N GLU A 95 0.36 16.14 6.43
CA GLU A 95 0.83 15.98 7.81
C GLU A 95 0.61 17.27 8.61
N MET A 96 0.90 18.44 8.03
CA MET A 96 0.66 19.73 8.69
C MET A 96 -0.83 20.03 8.92
N ARG A 97 -1.70 19.69 7.95
CA ARG A 97 -3.12 20.08 7.97
C ARG A 97 -4.05 19.11 8.70
N PHE A 98 -3.76 17.81 8.68
CA PHE A 98 -4.73 16.77 9.06
C PHE A 98 -4.18 15.73 10.04
N ALA A 99 -2.92 15.80 10.45
CA ALA A 99 -2.36 14.84 11.40
C ALA A 99 -2.54 15.33 12.83
N ASP A 100 -3.76 15.17 13.33
CA ASP A 100 -4.16 15.62 14.68
C ASP A 100 -3.57 14.73 15.79
N GLY A 101 -3.21 13.49 15.47
CA GLY A 101 -2.65 12.53 16.42
C GLY A 101 -1.21 12.08 16.12
N CYS A 102 -0.44 11.76 17.17
CA CYS A 102 0.92 11.23 17.06
C CYS A 102 1.02 10.00 16.15
N LYS A 103 0.04 9.09 16.19
CA LYS A 103 0.00 7.91 15.31
C LYS A 103 -0.11 8.28 13.82
N ALA A 104 -0.96 9.26 13.48
CA ALA A 104 -1.11 9.72 12.11
C ALA A 104 0.19 10.35 11.59
N ARG A 105 0.84 11.19 12.41
CA ARG A 105 2.16 11.77 12.10
C ARG A 105 3.22 10.68 11.87
N THR A 106 3.27 9.65 12.71
CA THR A 106 4.20 8.52 12.52
C THR A 106 3.99 7.81 11.19
N VAL A 107 2.75 7.61 10.75
CA VAL A 107 2.45 7.00 9.45
C VAL A 107 2.94 7.87 8.29
N PHE A 108 2.69 9.18 8.33
CA PHE A 108 3.18 10.11 7.31
C PHE A 108 4.70 10.15 7.26
N ARG A 109 5.37 10.24 8.41
CA ARG A 109 6.83 10.23 8.50
C ARG A 109 7.45 8.95 7.93
N ARG A 110 6.89 7.78 8.23
CA ARG A 110 7.36 6.50 7.65
C ARG A 110 7.27 6.53 6.12
N LYS A 111 6.14 6.98 5.56
CA LYS A 111 5.98 7.11 4.11
C LYS A 111 6.97 8.11 3.51
N LEU A 112 7.18 9.24 4.16
CA LEU A 112 8.18 10.25 3.74
C LEU A 112 9.60 9.69 3.76
N THR A 113 9.97 8.88 4.75
CA THR A 113 11.29 8.22 4.82
C THR A 113 11.49 7.27 3.64
N HIS A 114 10.50 6.44 3.31
CA HIS A 114 10.60 5.53 2.16
C HIS A 114 10.72 6.28 0.83
N LEU A 115 9.91 7.32 0.62
CA LEU A 115 9.98 8.14 -0.58
C LEU A 115 11.32 8.89 -0.70
N LYS A 116 11.87 9.39 0.41
CA LYS A 116 13.21 9.99 0.44
C LYS A 116 14.29 9.00 -0.02
N ALA A 117 14.30 7.80 0.54
CA ALA A 117 15.29 6.78 0.17
C ALA A 117 15.21 6.46 -1.33
N ARG A 118 13.99 6.23 -1.85
CA ARG A 118 13.75 5.97 -3.28
C ARG A 118 14.19 7.12 -4.17
N ALA A 119 13.94 8.38 -3.76
CA ALA A 119 14.41 9.56 -4.49
C ALA A 119 15.93 9.65 -4.52
N CYS A 120 16.63 9.34 -3.42
CA CYS A 120 18.10 9.31 -3.39
C CYS A 120 18.66 8.25 -4.35
N ASP A 121 18.04 7.08 -4.44
CA ASP A 121 18.47 6.03 -5.36
C ASP A 121 18.25 6.43 -6.83
N LEU A 122 17.12 7.10 -7.12
CA LEU A 122 16.87 7.69 -8.45
C LEU A 122 17.89 8.75 -8.82
N ILE A 123 18.23 9.66 -7.90
CA ILE A 123 19.24 10.70 -8.12
C ILE A 123 20.59 10.07 -8.48
N LYS A 124 21.04 9.04 -7.74
CA LYS A 124 22.28 8.32 -8.05
C LYS A 124 22.24 7.69 -9.45
N LEU A 125 21.12 7.06 -9.81
CA LEU A 125 20.95 6.44 -11.13
C LEU A 125 20.95 7.47 -12.26
N ILE A 126 20.29 8.61 -12.08
CA ILE A 126 20.23 9.66 -13.10
C ILE A 126 21.60 10.34 -13.25
N ASN A 127 22.28 10.67 -12.15
CA ASN A 127 23.63 11.23 -12.19
C ASN A 127 24.64 10.27 -12.82
N GLY A 128 24.45 8.95 -12.64
CA GLY A 128 25.29 7.94 -13.29
C GLY A 128 25.07 7.77 -14.80
N ARG A 129 23.98 8.33 -15.35
CA ARG A 129 23.61 8.16 -16.78
C ARG A 129 23.48 9.46 -17.56
N SER A 130 23.39 10.59 -16.87
CA SER A 130 23.20 11.89 -17.48
C SER A 130 24.39 12.80 -17.18
N GLN A 131 24.52 13.86 -17.95
CA GLN A 131 25.52 14.91 -17.69
C GLN A 131 25.08 15.85 -16.56
N TRP A 132 23.86 15.67 -16.03
CA TRP A 132 23.29 16.52 -15.00
C TRP A 132 23.79 16.10 -13.62
N ASN A 133 24.20 17.08 -12.82
CA ASN A 133 24.52 16.87 -11.41
C ASN A 133 23.30 17.21 -10.54
N ILE A 134 22.40 16.26 -10.36
CA ILE A 134 21.24 16.45 -9.48
C ILE A 134 21.71 16.39 -8.04
N THR A 135 21.40 17.46 -7.30
CA THR A 135 21.65 17.58 -5.87
C THR A 135 20.36 17.46 -5.05
N GLU A 136 20.51 17.39 -3.73
CA GLU A 136 19.38 17.40 -2.80
C GLU A 136 18.53 18.67 -2.89
N GLU A 137 19.11 19.79 -3.32
CA GLU A 137 18.40 21.07 -3.49
C GLU A 137 17.34 20.98 -4.60
N HIS A 138 17.67 20.35 -5.73
CA HIS A 138 16.73 20.08 -6.82
C HIS A 138 15.56 19.20 -6.35
N ARG A 139 15.84 18.24 -5.46
CA ARG A 139 14.83 17.38 -4.83
C ARG A 139 13.92 18.16 -3.87
N ILE A 140 14.42 19.21 -3.22
CA ILE A 140 13.66 20.05 -2.28
C ILE A 140 12.82 21.07 -3.03
N SER A 141 13.41 21.76 -4.02
CA SER A 141 12.72 22.73 -4.87
C SER A 141 11.71 22.08 -5.80
N GLY A 142 11.97 20.84 -6.21
CA GLY A 142 11.20 20.14 -7.24
C GLY A 142 11.45 20.67 -8.65
N ILE A 143 12.50 21.48 -8.83
CA ILE A 143 12.91 22.07 -10.10
C ILE A 143 14.18 21.34 -10.55
N PHE A 144 14.16 20.81 -11.76
CA PHE A 144 15.24 19.99 -12.30
C PHE A 144 15.88 20.60 -13.55
N PRO A 145 17.18 20.35 -13.80
CA PRO A 145 17.92 20.98 -14.90
C PRO A 145 17.36 20.69 -16.31
N TRP A 146 16.79 19.51 -16.52
CA TRP A 146 16.19 19.11 -17.80
C TRP A 146 14.88 19.84 -18.12
N GLN A 147 14.22 20.41 -17.11
CA GLN A 147 13.00 21.20 -17.30
C GLN A 147 13.31 22.60 -17.86
N THR A 148 14.51 23.12 -17.56
CA THR A 148 14.98 24.43 -18.02
C THR A 148 15.76 24.37 -19.34
N SER A 149 16.23 23.19 -19.76
CA SER A 149 17.05 23.05 -20.98
C SER A 149 16.27 23.08 -22.30
N GLY A 150 14.93 23.19 -22.25
CA GLY A 150 14.05 23.19 -23.42
C GLY A 150 13.39 24.54 -23.73
N TYR A 151 13.84 25.63 -23.12
CA TYR A 151 13.37 27.00 -23.35
C TYR A 151 14.52 27.90 -23.80
#